data_AF-A0A9D8P0Z1-F1
#
_entry.id   AF-A0A9D8P0Z1-F1
#
_cell.length_a   1.000
_cell.length_b   1.000
_cell.length_c   1.000
_cell.angle_alpha   90.00
_cell.angle_beta   90.00
_cell.angle_gamma   90.00
#
_symmetry.space_group_name_H-M   'P 1'
#
loop_
_entity.id
_entity.type
_entity.pdbx_description
1 polymer ?
#
loop_
_entity_poly.entity_id
_entity_poly.type
_entity_poly.pdbx_seq_one_letter_code
_entity_poly.pdbx_strand_id
1 'polypeptide(L)'
;MFSKLLKGLIAFVLFAILFLAVAALGLYSYLEPQLPDIASLKDVRYQVPMSIFSRDGKLMAQYGEAKRYPVAIADIPDAMKHAFLAAEDDRFFDHPGVDYQGLLRAVYAFASTGEKKQGGSTITMQVARNFFLTSEKTLARKIKEILLAVKIEATLPKDQILELYLNKIYFGHHAYGVVAAGEIYYGKAIRDLSLAEVAMIAGLPKAPSRYNPIVDAPRAIERRDYVLQRMAKLNYITPEQYRAALAEPNSARLHTRVIELSAPYVA
;
A
#
# COMPACT_ATOMS: atom_id res chain seq x y z
N MET A 1 -8.58 41.94 34.12
CA MET A 1 -7.55 40.89 34.22
C MET A 1 -7.72 39.84 33.12
N PHE A 2 -8.93 39.29 32.94
CA PHE A 2 -9.25 38.27 31.93
C PHE A 2 -8.92 38.66 30.48
N SER A 3 -9.20 39.90 30.07
CA SER A 3 -8.91 40.39 28.71
C SER A 3 -7.41 40.55 28.40
N LYS A 4 -6.56 40.80 29.40
CA LYS A 4 -5.10 40.85 29.23
C LYS A 4 -4.51 39.44 29.10
N LEU A 5 -5.01 38.49 29.89
CA LEU A 5 -4.62 37.07 29.81
C LEU A 5 -5.03 36.45 28.46
N LEU A 6 -6.24 36.73 27.99
CA LEU A 6 -6.72 36.24 26.69
C LEU A 6 -5.89 36.78 25.51
N LYS A 7 -5.55 38.08 25.52
CA LYS A 7 -4.67 38.69 24.50
C LYS A 7 -3.26 38.10 24.53
N GLY A 8 -2.71 37.85 25.72
CA GLY A 8 -1.42 37.17 25.87
C GLY A 8 -1.43 35.74 25.32
N LEU A 9 -2.50 34.98 25.60
CA LEU A 9 -2.67 33.63 25.07
C LEU A 9 -2.79 33.61 23.54
N ILE A 10 -3.60 34.51 22.96
CA ILE A 10 -3.73 34.63 21.50
C ILE A 10 -2.39 34.99 20.85
N ALA A 11 -1.66 35.96 21.41
CA ALA A 11 -0.35 36.35 20.91
C ALA A 11 0.66 35.19 20.98
N PHE A 12 0.65 34.42 22.08
CA PHE A 12 1.49 33.23 22.23
C PHE A 12 1.16 32.15 21.19
N VAL A 13 -0.12 31.86 20.98
CA VAL A 13 -0.56 30.88 19.97
C VAL A 13 -0.16 31.31 18.56
N LEU A 14 -0.37 32.58 18.21
CA LEU A 14 0.04 33.13 16.91
C LEU A 14 1.55 33.06 16.72
N PHE A 15 2.33 33.38 17.76
CA PHE A 15 3.79 33.26 17.72
C PHE A 15 4.23 31.80 17.56
N ALA A 16 3.60 30.86 18.27
CA ALA A 16 3.89 29.43 18.13
C ALA A 16 3.57 28.91 16.72
N ILE A 17 2.44 29.32 16.13
CA ILE A 17 2.08 28.98 14.75
C ILE A 17 3.10 29.54 13.76
N LEU A 18 3.47 30.82 13.90
CA LEU A 18 4.46 31.44 13.04
C LEU A 18 5.82 30.75 13.16
N PHE A 19 6.25 30.44 14.38
CA PHE A 19 7.50 29.71 14.64
C PHE A 19 7.49 28.33 13.97
N LEU A 20 6.39 27.57 14.12
CA LEU A 20 6.23 26.26 13.47
C LEU A 20 6.23 26.39 11.94
N ALA A 21 5.60 27.42 11.38
CA ALA A 21 5.59 27.66 9.94
C ALA A 21 6.99 27.97 9.40
N VAL A 22 7.75 28.82 10.08
CA VAL A 22 9.14 29.14 9.72
C VAL A 22 10.04 27.91 9.86
N ALA A 23 9.88 27.13 10.93
CA ALA A 23 10.62 25.89 11.13
C ALA A 23 10.30 24.85 10.04
N ALA A 24 9.03 24.70 9.67
CA ALA A 24 8.60 23.82 8.59
C ALA A 24 9.14 24.26 7.23
N LEU A 25 9.14 25.57 6.95
CA LEU A 25 9.71 26.12 5.73
C LEU A 25 11.24 25.90 5.68
N GLY A 26 11.97 26.16 6.76
CA GLY A 26 13.41 25.92 6.84
C GLY A 26 13.75 24.43 6.64
N LEU A 27 12.96 23.54 7.25
CA LEU A 27 13.09 22.10 7.07
C LEU A 27 12.79 21.66 5.64
N TYR A 28 11.75 22.23 5.01
CA TYR A 28 11.42 21.99 3.62
C TYR A 28 12.56 22.42 2.70
N SER A 29 13.04 23.66 2.80
CA SER A 29 14.14 24.18 1.98
C SER A 29 15.45 23.39 2.14
N TYR A 30 15.68 22.78 3.30
CA TYR A 30 16.85 21.91 3.54
C TYR A 30 16.69 20.51 2.93
N LEU A 31 15.49 19.94 2.98
CA LEU A 31 15.23 18.56 2.54
C LEU A 31 14.83 18.45 1.07
N GLU A 32 14.14 19.44 0.53
CA GLU A 32 13.65 19.45 -0.86
C GLU A 32 14.78 19.16 -1.87
N PRO A 33 15.97 19.78 -1.79
CA PRO A 33 17.06 19.49 -2.73
C PRO A 33 17.60 18.05 -2.62
N GLN A 34 17.31 17.35 -1.52
CA GLN A 34 17.71 15.96 -1.30
C GLN A 34 16.62 14.96 -1.74
N LEU A 35 15.45 15.43 -2.16
CA LEU A 35 14.38 14.57 -2.63
C LEU A 35 14.70 14.10 -4.04
N PRO A 36 14.54 12.80 -4.32
CA PRO A 36 14.72 12.28 -5.67
C PRO A 36 13.66 12.85 -6.61
N ASP A 37 14.00 12.86 -7.89
CA ASP A 37 13.06 13.27 -8.93
C ASP A 37 11.94 12.23 -9.11
N ILE A 38 10.70 12.71 -9.07
CA ILE A 38 9.49 11.91 -9.19
C ILE A 38 9.02 11.78 -10.64
N ALA A 39 9.66 12.45 -11.61
CA ALA A 39 9.30 12.34 -13.02
C ALA A 39 9.31 10.89 -13.52
N SER A 40 10.19 10.06 -12.94
CA SER A 40 10.26 8.62 -13.19
C SER A 40 8.97 7.85 -12.90
N LEU A 41 8.04 8.40 -12.10
CA LEU A 41 6.75 7.76 -11.84
C LEU A 41 5.74 7.86 -12.99
N LYS A 42 5.95 8.77 -13.96
CA LYS A 42 5.08 8.89 -15.13
C LYS A 42 5.27 7.71 -16.08
N ASP A 43 6.52 7.27 -16.23
CA ASP A 43 6.94 6.22 -17.15
C ASP A 43 7.70 5.10 -16.41
N VAL A 44 7.05 4.49 -15.42
CA VAL A 44 7.69 3.43 -14.63
C VAL A 44 7.94 2.19 -15.47
N ARG A 45 9.22 1.83 -15.59
CA ARG A 45 9.63 0.52 -16.10
C ARG A 45 9.80 -0.45 -14.95
N TYR A 46 8.80 -1.31 -14.77
CA TYR A 46 8.84 -2.35 -13.76
C TYR A 46 9.87 -3.43 -14.12
N GLN A 47 10.64 -3.86 -13.13
CA GLN A 47 11.41 -5.10 -13.23
C GLN A 47 10.42 -6.28 -13.28
N VAL A 48 10.41 -6.98 -14.40
CA VAL A 48 9.59 -8.19 -14.65
C VAL A 48 10.52 -9.39 -14.87
N PRO A 49 10.11 -10.61 -14.50
CA PRO A 49 10.96 -11.79 -14.67
C PRO A 49 11.11 -12.15 -16.16
N MET A 50 12.31 -12.55 -16.56
CA MET A 50 12.57 -13.12 -17.88
C MET A 50 11.88 -14.49 -17.96
N SER A 51 11.11 -14.72 -19.02
CA SER A 51 10.45 -16.01 -19.27
C SER A 51 10.93 -16.56 -20.60
N ILE A 52 11.36 -17.82 -20.61
CA ILE A 52 11.85 -18.54 -21.79
C ILE A 52 10.74 -19.50 -22.21
N PHE A 53 10.33 -19.41 -23.48
CA PHE A 53 9.30 -20.27 -24.06
C PHE A 53 9.89 -21.12 -25.18
N SER A 54 9.34 -22.31 -25.36
CA SER A 54 9.62 -23.15 -26.52
C SER A 54 8.98 -22.56 -27.79
N ARG A 55 9.35 -23.09 -28.97
CA ARG A 55 8.76 -22.67 -30.25
C ARG A 55 7.24 -22.88 -30.30
N ASP A 56 6.71 -23.87 -29.59
CA ASP A 56 5.28 -24.17 -29.43
C ASP A 56 4.61 -23.39 -28.28
N GLY A 57 5.32 -22.43 -27.65
CA GLY A 57 4.75 -21.50 -26.67
C GLY A 57 4.70 -22.01 -25.23
N LYS A 58 5.33 -23.14 -24.92
CA LYS A 58 5.36 -23.70 -23.55
C LYS A 58 6.43 -23.04 -22.70
N LEU A 59 6.10 -22.72 -21.45
CA LEU A 59 7.06 -22.10 -20.53
C LEU A 59 8.15 -23.11 -20.13
N MET A 60 9.40 -22.79 -20.48
CA MET A 60 10.58 -23.63 -20.20
C MET A 60 11.30 -23.21 -18.92
N ALA A 61 11.46 -21.91 -18.70
CA ALA A 61 12.14 -21.38 -17.53
C ALA A 61 11.69 -19.94 -17.24
N GLN A 62 11.80 -19.53 -15.98
CA GLN A 62 11.57 -18.15 -15.56
C GLN A 62 12.67 -17.71 -14.59
N TYR A 63 13.31 -16.57 -14.88
CA TYR A 63 14.42 -16.01 -14.11
C TYR A 63 14.09 -14.58 -13.64
N GLY A 64 14.40 -14.27 -12.39
CA GLY A 64 14.20 -12.96 -11.80
C GLY A 64 13.73 -13.06 -10.34
N GLU A 65 14.26 -12.21 -9.47
CA GLU A 65 13.96 -12.23 -8.03
C GLU A 65 12.55 -11.74 -7.68
N ALA A 66 11.93 -10.97 -8.58
CA ALA A 66 10.61 -10.38 -8.39
C ALA A 66 9.63 -10.94 -9.43
N LYS A 67 8.61 -11.66 -8.97
CA LYS A 67 7.44 -12.01 -9.80
C LYS A 67 6.52 -10.81 -9.84
N ARG A 68 6.45 -10.15 -10.99
CA ARG A 68 5.62 -8.96 -11.23
C ARG A 68 5.02 -9.00 -12.63
N TYR A 69 3.72 -8.72 -12.70
CA TYR A 69 2.97 -8.57 -13.94
C TYR A 69 2.18 -7.26 -13.83
N PRO A 70 2.70 -6.15 -14.39
CA PRO A 70 2.03 -4.86 -14.34
C PRO A 70 0.65 -4.92 -14.99
N VAL A 71 -0.33 -4.26 -14.38
CA VAL A 71 -1.70 -4.18 -14.87
C VAL A 71 -2.19 -2.74 -14.80
N ALA A 72 -2.94 -2.30 -15.82
CA ALA A 72 -3.53 -0.96 -15.81
C ALA A 72 -4.65 -0.87 -14.77
N ILE A 73 -4.84 0.30 -14.18
CA ILE A 73 -5.86 0.53 -13.14
C ILE A 73 -7.27 0.19 -13.61
N ALA A 74 -7.55 0.37 -14.90
CA ALA A 74 -8.82 0.03 -15.53
C ALA A 74 -9.10 -1.48 -15.56
N ASP A 75 -8.05 -2.31 -15.58
CA ASP A 75 -8.14 -3.77 -15.60
C ASP A 75 -8.16 -4.38 -14.18
N ILE A 76 -7.98 -3.55 -13.14
CA ILE A 76 -8.05 -3.99 -11.75
C ILE A 76 -9.52 -3.98 -11.29
N PRO A 77 -10.08 -5.12 -10.84
CA PRO A 77 -11.45 -5.19 -10.36
C PRO A 77 -11.73 -4.23 -9.20
N ASP A 78 -12.94 -3.65 -9.17
CA ASP A 78 -13.33 -2.69 -8.12
C ASP A 78 -13.25 -3.30 -6.72
N ALA A 79 -13.63 -4.58 -6.56
CA ALA A 79 -13.49 -5.28 -5.28
C ALA A 79 -12.04 -5.25 -4.76
N MET A 80 -11.05 -5.39 -5.65
CA MET A 80 -9.63 -5.29 -5.30
C MET A 80 -9.29 -3.86 -4.88
N LYS A 81 -9.61 -2.85 -5.70
CA LYS A 81 -9.36 -1.44 -5.36
C LYS A 81 -9.97 -1.07 -4.01
N HIS A 82 -11.25 -1.38 -3.82
CA HIS A 82 -11.99 -1.13 -2.58
C HIS A 82 -11.40 -1.83 -1.35
N ALA A 83 -10.89 -3.06 -1.50
CA ALA A 83 -10.28 -3.78 -0.38
C ALA A 83 -9.01 -3.08 0.13
N PHE A 84 -8.14 -2.62 -0.77
CA PHE A 84 -6.94 -1.86 -0.39
C PHE A 84 -7.29 -0.50 0.20
N LEU A 85 -8.22 0.23 -0.42
CA LEU A 85 -8.71 1.50 0.11
C LEU A 85 -9.27 1.33 1.53
N ALA A 86 -10.17 0.37 1.74
CA ALA A 86 -10.76 0.12 3.05
C ALA A 86 -9.74 -0.25 4.14
N ALA A 87 -8.70 -1.00 3.75
CA ALA A 87 -7.69 -1.55 4.66
C ALA A 87 -6.56 -0.57 5.00
N GLU A 88 -6.15 0.23 4.03
CA GLU A 88 -4.93 1.05 4.09
C GLU A 88 -5.23 2.55 4.11
N ASP A 89 -6.25 3.02 3.39
CA ASP A 89 -6.52 4.45 3.20
C ASP A 89 -7.95 4.73 2.70
N ASP A 90 -8.91 4.80 3.65
CA ASP A 90 -10.34 4.91 3.32
C ASP A 90 -10.76 6.27 2.77
N ARG A 91 -9.89 7.27 2.92
CA ARG A 91 -10.08 8.65 2.43
C ARG A 91 -9.07 9.03 1.37
N PHE A 92 -8.51 8.01 0.71
CA PHE A 92 -7.50 8.19 -0.33
C PHE A 92 -7.86 9.28 -1.33
N PHE A 93 -9.12 9.35 -1.78
CA PHE A 93 -9.58 10.34 -2.75
C PHE A 93 -9.83 11.74 -2.15
N ASP A 94 -9.90 11.88 -0.84
CA ASP A 94 -10.27 13.14 -0.17
C ASP A 94 -9.07 14.00 0.24
N HIS A 95 -7.89 13.39 0.43
CA HIS A 95 -6.73 14.10 0.97
C HIS A 95 -5.62 14.33 -0.08
N PRO A 96 -4.76 15.35 0.06
CA PRO A 96 -3.70 15.66 -0.90
C PRO A 96 -2.41 14.85 -0.62
N GLY A 97 -2.52 13.52 -0.56
CA GLY A 97 -1.40 12.62 -0.25
C GLY A 97 -1.10 12.36 1.21
N VAL A 98 -1.47 13.26 2.11
CA VAL A 98 -1.33 13.05 3.54
C VAL A 98 -2.67 13.27 4.21
N ASP A 99 -3.12 12.26 4.93
CA ASP A 99 -4.30 12.37 5.77
C ASP A 99 -3.93 13.05 7.10
N TYR A 100 -4.05 14.38 7.14
CA TYR A 100 -3.76 15.16 8.35
C TYR A 100 -4.69 14.79 9.52
N GLN A 101 -5.96 14.51 9.25
CA GLN A 101 -6.90 14.14 10.30
C GLN A 101 -6.59 12.74 10.86
N GLY A 102 -6.20 11.79 9.99
CA GLY A 102 -5.76 10.46 10.37
C GLY A 102 -4.44 10.50 11.15
N LEU A 103 -3.50 11.36 10.72
CA LEU A 103 -2.23 11.58 11.40
C LEU A 103 -2.45 12.17 12.80
N LEU A 104 -3.27 13.22 12.94
CA LEU A 104 -3.61 13.82 14.23
C LEU A 104 -4.30 12.81 15.15
N ARG A 105 -5.24 12.01 14.62
CA ARG A 105 -5.91 10.94 15.37
C ARG A 105 -4.92 9.89 15.85
N ALA A 106 -3.96 9.50 15.01
CA ALA A 106 -2.91 8.54 15.37
C ALA A 106 -1.97 9.09 16.45
N VAL A 107 -1.57 10.36 16.35
CA VAL A 107 -0.74 11.04 17.37
C VAL A 107 -1.49 11.14 18.70
N TYR A 108 -2.75 11.55 18.68
CA TYR A 108 -3.58 11.63 19.89
C TYR A 108 -3.76 10.26 20.54
N ALA A 109 -4.07 9.22 19.74
CA ALA A 109 -4.18 7.86 20.24
C ALA A 109 -2.88 7.40 20.91
N PHE A 110 -1.72 7.61 20.26
CA PHE A 110 -0.42 7.28 20.83
C PHE A 110 -0.13 8.03 22.14
N ALA A 111 -0.45 9.32 22.20
CA ALA A 111 -0.27 10.11 23.42
C ALA A 111 -1.18 9.63 24.57
N SER A 112 -2.38 9.13 24.24
CA SER A 112 -3.36 8.66 25.23
C SER A 112 -3.12 7.22 25.72
N THR A 113 -2.66 6.32 24.85
CA THR A 113 -2.53 4.89 25.17
C THR A 113 -1.08 4.42 25.33
N GLY A 114 -0.10 5.22 24.90
CA GLY A 114 1.31 4.82 24.80
C GLY A 114 1.59 3.82 23.66
N GLU A 115 0.55 3.36 22.94
CA GLU A 115 0.67 2.36 21.90
C GLU A 115 0.61 3.00 20.51
N LYS A 116 1.57 2.65 19.65
CA LYS A 116 1.55 3.11 18.25
C LYS A 116 0.43 2.40 17.51
N LYS A 117 -0.72 3.06 17.34
CA LYS A 117 -1.76 2.59 16.43
C LYS A 117 -1.26 2.64 14.98
N GLN A 118 -1.55 1.59 14.23
CA GLN A 118 -1.36 1.57 12.78
C GLN A 118 -2.41 2.43 12.07
N GLY A 119 -2.06 2.94 10.89
CA GLY A 119 -2.96 3.76 10.06
C GLY A 119 -2.52 5.21 9.85
N GLY A 120 -1.30 5.60 10.25
CA GLY A 120 -0.79 6.96 10.02
C GLY A 120 -0.08 7.19 8.69
N SER A 121 -0.16 6.26 7.72
CA SER A 121 0.46 6.43 6.39
C SER A 121 -0.58 6.15 5.32
N THR A 122 -0.77 7.10 4.42
CA THR A 122 -1.65 7.00 3.24
C THR A 122 -1.02 6.13 2.15
N ILE A 123 -1.81 5.68 1.18
CA ILE A 123 -1.31 4.94 0.01
C ILE A 123 -0.21 5.72 -0.71
N THR A 124 -0.39 7.02 -0.92
CA THR A 124 0.60 7.89 -1.58
C THR A 124 1.93 7.94 -0.83
N MET A 125 1.89 8.00 0.50
CA MET A 125 3.09 7.90 1.34
C MET A 125 3.76 6.53 1.20
N GLN A 126 2.98 5.45 1.03
CA GLN A 126 3.56 4.13 0.76
C GLN A 126 4.19 4.07 -0.64
N VAL A 127 3.61 4.70 -1.66
CA VAL A 127 4.21 4.82 -3.00
C VAL A 127 5.55 5.55 -2.92
N ALA A 128 5.59 6.73 -2.27
CA ALA A 128 6.82 7.47 -2.05
C ALA A 128 7.91 6.60 -1.41
N ARG A 129 7.56 5.88 -0.33
CA ARG A 129 8.48 4.98 0.35
C ARG A 129 8.99 3.86 -0.55
N ASN A 130 8.09 3.17 -1.26
CA ASN A 130 8.42 1.96 -2.00
C ASN A 130 9.21 2.22 -3.29
N PHE A 131 9.18 3.44 -3.82
CA PHE A 131 9.93 3.83 -5.02
C PHE A 131 11.25 4.54 -4.72
N PHE A 132 11.29 5.37 -3.67
CA PHE A 132 12.37 6.36 -3.52
C PHE A 132 13.18 6.25 -2.24
N LEU A 133 12.65 5.59 -1.20
CA LEU A 133 13.25 5.63 0.13
C LEU A 133 13.77 4.26 0.54
N THR A 134 14.80 4.26 1.37
CA THR A 134 15.33 3.05 2.00
C THR A 134 14.35 2.52 3.06
N SER A 135 14.58 1.28 3.51
CA SER A 135 13.76 0.62 4.53
C SER A 135 14.02 1.12 5.96
N GLU A 136 14.99 2.01 6.17
CA GLU A 136 15.42 2.50 7.48
C GLU A 136 14.34 3.30 8.21
N LYS A 137 13.96 2.91 9.43
CA LYS A 137 12.84 3.55 10.14
C LYS A 137 13.25 4.81 10.93
N THR A 138 13.72 5.85 10.24
CA THR A 138 14.08 7.15 10.87
C THR A 138 13.00 8.23 10.72
N LEU A 139 13.02 9.25 11.60
CA LEU A 139 12.14 10.41 11.51
C LEU A 139 12.42 11.23 10.24
N ALA A 140 13.70 11.41 9.88
CA ALA A 140 14.10 12.09 8.66
C ALA A 140 13.52 11.42 7.41
N ARG A 141 13.58 10.09 7.32
CA ARG A 141 12.92 9.35 6.23
C ARG A 141 11.40 9.57 6.22
N LYS A 142 10.75 9.58 7.39
CA LYS A 142 9.30 9.82 7.48
C LYS A 142 8.90 11.21 6.98
N ILE A 143 9.71 12.23 7.25
CA ILE A 143 9.50 13.58 6.73
C ILE A 143 9.68 13.58 5.19
N LYS A 144 10.73 12.93 4.66
CA LYS A 144 10.91 12.78 3.21
C LYS A 144 9.72 12.06 2.55
N GLU A 145 9.15 11.05 3.21
CA GLU A 145 7.94 10.33 2.76
C GLU A 145 6.74 11.27 2.62
N ILE A 146 6.52 12.16 3.60
CA ILE A 146 5.45 13.16 3.60
C ILE A 146 5.64 14.17 2.46
N LEU A 147 6.85 14.72 2.31
CA LEU A 147 7.15 15.71 1.26
C LEU A 147 7.00 15.11 -0.14
N LEU A 148 7.50 13.89 -0.36
CA LEU A 148 7.33 13.17 -1.61
C LEU A 148 5.86 12.86 -1.90
N ALA A 149 5.07 12.46 -0.89
CA ALA A 149 3.65 12.19 -1.09
C ALA A 149 2.89 13.43 -1.61
N VAL A 150 3.14 14.59 -1.01
CA VAL A 150 2.55 15.86 -1.48
C VAL A 150 3.00 16.18 -2.91
N LYS A 151 4.28 15.99 -3.24
CA LYS A 151 4.82 16.23 -4.60
C LYS A 151 4.20 15.28 -5.64
N ILE A 152 4.02 14.01 -5.28
CA ILE A 152 3.39 12.99 -6.13
C ILE A 152 1.95 13.37 -6.45
N GLU A 153 1.18 13.81 -5.45
CA GLU A 153 -0.24 14.18 -5.61
C GLU A 153 -0.45 15.46 -6.40
N ALA A 154 0.51 16.39 -6.34
CA ALA A 154 0.51 17.55 -7.20
C ALA A 154 0.80 17.21 -8.67
N THR A 155 1.34 16.02 -8.95
CA THR A 155 1.87 15.65 -10.27
C THR A 155 1.07 14.55 -10.97
N LEU A 156 0.51 13.59 -10.22
CA LEU A 156 -0.16 12.41 -10.75
C LEU A 156 -1.62 12.36 -10.26
N PRO A 157 -2.57 11.94 -11.12
CA PRO A 157 -3.93 11.69 -10.70
C PRO A 157 -4.01 10.49 -9.74
N LYS A 158 -5.04 10.48 -8.88
CA LYS A 158 -5.28 9.44 -7.87
C LYS A 158 -5.25 8.02 -8.41
N ASP A 159 -5.87 7.79 -9.56
CA ASP A 159 -5.93 6.47 -10.17
C ASP A 159 -4.54 5.96 -10.57
N GLN A 160 -3.67 6.85 -11.08
CA GLN A 160 -2.29 6.49 -11.41
C GLN A 160 -1.48 6.20 -10.15
N ILE A 161 -1.69 6.93 -9.05
CA ILE A 161 -1.03 6.65 -7.76
C ILE A 161 -1.46 5.28 -7.23
N LEU A 162 -2.77 4.96 -7.32
CA LEU A 162 -3.29 3.66 -6.91
C LEU A 162 -2.75 2.53 -7.80
N GLU A 163 -2.62 2.76 -9.11
CA GLU A 163 -1.98 1.83 -10.05
C GLU A 163 -0.53 1.53 -9.64
N LEU A 164 0.26 2.58 -9.39
CA LEU A 164 1.65 2.47 -8.97
C LEU A 164 1.76 1.65 -7.68
N TYR A 165 0.88 1.91 -6.73
CA TYR A 165 0.81 1.18 -5.46
C TYR A 165 0.53 -0.31 -5.67
N LEU A 166 -0.55 -0.63 -6.39
CA LEU A 166 -1.02 -2.00 -6.59
C LEU A 166 -0.09 -2.84 -7.47
N ASN A 167 0.75 -2.22 -8.30
CA ASN A 167 1.78 -2.91 -9.11
C ASN A 167 3.14 -3.05 -8.40
N LYS A 168 3.44 -2.18 -7.42
CA LYS A 168 4.75 -2.14 -6.76
C LYS A 168 4.82 -2.97 -5.49
N ILE A 169 3.75 -2.97 -4.69
CA ILE A 169 3.82 -3.44 -3.31
C ILE A 169 4.16 -4.93 -3.20
N TYR A 170 4.89 -5.27 -2.14
CA TYR A 170 5.34 -6.64 -1.87
C TYR A 170 4.33 -7.39 -1.00
N PHE A 171 3.97 -8.59 -1.44
CA PHE A 171 2.97 -9.44 -0.79
C PHE A 171 3.57 -10.67 -0.08
N GLY A 172 4.87 -10.91 -0.16
CA GLY A 172 5.49 -12.16 0.31
C GLY A 172 5.78 -13.12 -0.85
N HIS A 173 6.62 -14.14 -0.63
CA HIS A 173 6.97 -15.16 -1.64
C HIS A 173 7.35 -14.59 -3.02
N HIS A 174 8.13 -13.52 -3.05
CA HIS A 174 8.55 -12.83 -4.28
C HIS A 174 7.38 -12.25 -5.12
N ALA A 175 6.17 -12.19 -4.58
CA ALA A 175 5.00 -11.58 -5.22
C ALA A 175 5.07 -10.05 -5.09
N TYR A 176 5.27 -9.38 -6.22
CA TYR A 176 5.21 -7.92 -6.32
C TYR A 176 4.04 -7.53 -7.21
N GLY A 177 3.10 -6.79 -6.63
CA GLY A 177 1.87 -6.39 -7.28
C GLY A 177 0.73 -7.42 -7.17
N VAL A 178 -0.50 -6.94 -7.30
CA VAL A 178 -1.72 -7.73 -7.04
C VAL A 178 -1.90 -8.91 -7.98
N VAL A 179 -1.46 -8.79 -9.24
CA VAL A 179 -1.53 -9.88 -10.22
C VAL A 179 -0.65 -11.04 -9.79
N ALA A 180 0.59 -10.74 -9.40
CA ALA A 180 1.50 -11.76 -8.90
C ALA A 180 0.97 -12.41 -7.61
N ALA A 181 0.33 -11.63 -6.72
CA ALA A 181 -0.29 -12.17 -5.51
C ALA A 181 -1.44 -13.15 -5.82
N GLY A 182 -2.33 -12.81 -6.76
CA GLY A 182 -3.40 -13.70 -7.21
C GLY A 182 -2.88 -15.02 -7.80
N GLU A 183 -1.86 -14.94 -8.67
CA GLU A 183 -1.21 -16.13 -9.22
C GLU A 183 -0.52 -16.97 -8.14
N ILE A 184 0.26 -16.35 -7.24
CA ILE A 184 1.09 -17.09 -6.29
C ILE A 184 0.27 -17.74 -5.19
N TYR A 185 -0.73 -17.06 -4.62
CA TYR A 185 -1.49 -17.59 -3.49
C TYR A 185 -2.71 -18.41 -3.91
N TYR A 186 -3.24 -18.21 -5.11
CA TYR A 186 -4.49 -18.84 -5.54
C TYR A 186 -4.45 -19.47 -6.94
N GLY A 187 -3.40 -19.20 -7.74
CA GLY A 187 -3.33 -19.70 -9.11
C GLY A 187 -4.41 -19.09 -10.01
N LYS A 188 -4.92 -17.90 -9.65
CA LYS A 188 -6.07 -17.25 -10.31
C LYS A 188 -5.68 -15.89 -10.86
N ALA A 189 -6.35 -15.49 -11.94
CA ALA A 189 -6.32 -14.09 -12.35
C ALA A 189 -7.07 -13.23 -11.33
N ILE A 190 -6.70 -11.96 -11.19
CA ILE A 190 -7.27 -11.06 -10.17
C ILE A 190 -8.78 -10.86 -10.29
N ARG A 191 -9.34 -11.08 -11.49
CA ARG A 191 -10.79 -11.04 -11.78
C ARG A 191 -11.57 -12.26 -11.32
N ASP A 192 -10.88 -13.38 -11.10
CA ASP A 192 -11.49 -14.66 -10.73
C ASP A 192 -11.36 -14.95 -9.22
N LEU A 193 -10.79 -14.01 -8.47
CA LEU A 193 -10.64 -14.11 -7.03
C LEU A 193 -11.98 -13.88 -6.33
N SER A 194 -12.26 -14.68 -5.30
CA SER A 194 -13.39 -14.43 -4.42
C SER A 194 -13.15 -13.17 -3.57
N LEU A 195 -14.21 -12.64 -2.98
CA LEU A 195 -14.10 -11.49 -2.07
C LEU A 195 -13.20 -11.79 -0.85
N ALA A 196 -13.23 -13.03 -0.34
CA ALA A 196 -12.39 -13.46 0.76
C ALA A 196 -10.91 -13.52 0.36
N GLU A 197 -10.61 -14.00 -0.86
CA GLU A 197 -9.26 -14.06 -1.42
C GLU A 197 -8.70 -12.64 -1.69
N VAL A 198 -9.54 -11.74 -2.22
CA VAL A 198 -9.22 -10.31 -2.39
C VAL A 198 -8.89 -9.66 -1.04
N ALA A 199 -9.73 -9.85 -0.03
CA ALA A 199 -9.51 -9.30 1.30
C ALA A 199 -8.25 -9.88 1.98
N MET A 200 -7.93 -11.16 1.73
CA MET A 200 -6.70 -11.78 2.19
C MET A 200 -5.49 -11.07 1.59
N ILE A 201 -5.45 -10.90 0.26
CA ILE A 201 -4.35 -10.22 -0.45
C ILE A 201 -4.20 -8.78 0.04
N ALA A 202 -5.30 -8.04 0.15
CA ALA A 202 -5.29 -6.65 0.66
C ALA A 202 -4.85 -6.55 2.13
N GLY A 203 -4.92 -7.65 2.89
CA GLY A 203 -4.44 -7.73 4.27
C GLY A 203 -2.92 -7.85 4.42
N LEU A 204 -2.24 -8.42 3.42
CA LEU A 204 -0.81 -8.76 3.47
C LEU A 204 0.15 -7.55 3.60
N PRO A 205 -0.02 -6.42 2.88
CA PRO A 205 0.91 -5.29 2.89
C PRO A 205 1.38 -4.82 4.26
N LYS A 206 0.49 -4.88 5.26
CA LYS A 206 0.75 -4.44 6.63
C LYS A 206 1.96 -5.14 7.26
N ALA A 207 2.09 -6.43 7.04
CA ALA A 207 3.23 -7.23 7.48
C ALA A 207 3.26 -8.55 6.69
N PRO A 208 3.79 -8.55 5.46
CA PRO A 208 3.67 -9.67 4.53
C PRO A 208 4.18 -10.99 5.08
N SER A 209 5.20 -10.96 5.95
CA SER A 209 5.72 -12.17 6.60
C SER A 209 4.86 -12.68 7.76
N ARG A 210 4.16 -11.78 8.48
CA ARG A 210 3.36 -12.14 9.68
C ARG A 210 1.92 -12.48 9.35
N TYR A 211 1.35 -11.85 8.33
CA TYR A 211 -0.04 -12.10 7.89
C TYR A 211 -0.10 -13.06 6.70
N ASN A 212 0.97 -13.81 6.45
CA ASN A 212 1.05 -14.74 5.35
C ASN A 212 0.13 -15.97 5.61
N PRO A 213 -0.84 -16.26 4.74
CA PRO A 213 -1.79 -17.35 4.96
C PRO A 213 -1.17 -18.75 4.83
N ILE A 214 0.05 -18.85 4.31
CA ILE A 214 0.82 -20.09 4.21
C ILE A 214 1.62 -20.36 5.51
N VAL A 215 2.10 -19.29 6.15
CA VAL A 215 2.97 -19.38 7.34
C VAL A 215 2.17 -19.35 8.64
N ASP A 216 1.15 -18.48 8.71
CA ASP A 216 0.33 -18.25 9.90
C ASP A 216 -1.12 -17.99 9.49
N ALA A 217 -1.82 -19.08 9.12
CA ALA A 217 -3.19 -19.02 8.64
C ALA A 217 -4.17 -18.36 9.64
N PRO A 218 -4.15 -18.66 10.96
CA PRO A 218 -5.05 -18.01 11.91
C PRO A 218 -4.89 -16.49 11.93
N ARG A 219 -3.63 -15.99 11.97
CA ARG A 219 -3.36 -14.55 11.97
C ARG A 219 -3.70 -13.90 10.63
N ALA A 220 -3.51 -14.61 9.51
CA ALA A 220 -3.90 -14.15 8.19
C ALA A 220 -5.43 -14.00 8.07
N ILE A 221 -6.21 -14.97 8.60
CA ILE A 221 -7.67 -14.91 8.65
C ILE A 221 -8.16 -13.73 9.49
N GLU A 222 -7.58 -13.50 10.68
CA GLU A 222 -7.91 -12.33 11.50
C GLU A 222 -7.73 -11.02 10.71
N ARG A 223 -6.64 -10.94 9.93
CA ARG A 223 -6.37 -9.76 9.10
C ARG A 223 -7.32 -9.65 7.91
N ARG A 224 -7.65 -10.75 7.22
CA ARG A 224 -8.66 -10.80 6.16
C ARG A 224 -10.00 -10.31 6.68
N ASP A 225 -10.45 -10.81 7.83
CA ASP A 225 -11.74 -10.48 8.43
C ASP A 225 -11.80 -9.00 8.84
N TYR A 226 -10.70 -8.45 9.31
CA TYR A 226 -10.57 -7.00 9.50
C TYR A 226 -10.80 -6.23 8.19
N VAL A 227 -10.21 -6.65 7.06
CA VAL A 227 -10.40 -5.98 5.76
C VAL A 227 -11.86 -6.08 5.32
N LEU A 228 -12.47 -7.26 5.40
CA LEU A 228 -13.88 -7.48 5.09
C LEU A 228 -14.79 -6.58 5.94
N GLN A 229 -14.52 -6.48 7.24
CA GLN A 229 -15.28 -5.61 8.14
C GLN A 229 -15.15 -4.14 7.74
N ARG A 230 -13.95 -3.71 7.32
CA ARG A 230 -13.73 -2.34 6.84
C ARG A 230 -14.48 -2.07 5.54
N MET A 231 -14.45 -3.00 4.59
CA MET A 231 -15.22 -2.89 3.33
C MET A 231 -16.72 -2.77 3.61
N ALA A 232 -17.25 -3.58 4.53
CA ALA A 232 -18.67 -3.51 4.92
C ALA A 232 -19.02 -2.17 5.59
N LYS A 233 -18.18 -1.69 6.52
CA LYS A 233 -18.38 -0.38 7.19
C LYS A 233 -18.37 0.80 6.23
N LEU A 234 -17.66 0.68 5.11
CA LEU A 234 -17.58 1.70 4.06
C LEU A 234 -18.58 1.46 2.93
N ASN A 235 -19.50 0.49 3.08
CA ASN A 235 -20.53 0.13 2.10
C ASN A 235 -19.98 -0.33 0.73
N TYR A 236 -18.75 -0.83 0.66
CA TYR A 236 -18.20 -1.43 -0.56
C TYR A 236 -18.76 -2.82 -0.84
N ILE A 237 -19.31 -3.48 0.18
CA ILE A 237 -19.93 -4.81 0.09
C ILE A 237 -21.22 -4.83 0.92
N THR A 238 -22.17 -5.66 0.48
CA THR A 238 -23.44 -5.89 1.18
C THR A 238 -23.24 -6.75 2.44
N PRO A 239 -24.15 -6.69 3.42
CA PRO A 239 -24.14 -7.59 4.58
C PRO A 239 -24.14 -9.09 4.20
N GLU A 240 -24.78 -9.45 3.09
CA GLU A 240 -24.82 -10.82 2.55
C GLU A 240 -23.45 -11.24 2.03
N GLN A 241 -22.82 -10.40 1.20
CA GLN A 241 -21.45 -10.64 0.71
C GLN A 241 -20.44 -10.72 1.85
N TYR A 242 -20.56 -9.84 2.86
CA TYR A 242 -19.70 -9.86 4.03
C TYR A 242 -19.81 -11.18 4.80
N ARG A 243 -21.04 -11.65 5.08
CA ARG A 243 -21.27 -12.93 5.77
C ARG A 243 -20.76 -14.12 4.96
N ALA A 244 -21.00 -14.13 3.64
CA ALA A 244 -20.52 -15.18 2.76
C ALA A 244 -18.98 -15.25 2.72
N ALA A 245 -18.31 -14.10 2.60
CA ALA A 245 -16.84 -14.02 2.56
C ALA A 245 -16.18 -14.40 3.89
N LEU A 246 -16.81 -14.09 5.03
CA LEU A 246 -16.31 -14.54 6.34
C LEU A 246 -16.35 -16.07 6.50
N ALA A 247 -17.41 -16.69 5.96
CA ALA A 247 -17.61 -18.14 6.04
C ALA A 247 -16.70 -18.93 5.08
N GLU A 248 -16.10 -18.26 4.09
CA GLU A 248 -15.18 -18.90 3.15
C GLU A 248 -13.90 -19.36 3.87
N PRO A 249 -13.50 -20.64 3.76
CA PRO A 249 -12.28 -21.13 4.40
C PRO A 249 -11.03 -20.55 3.71
N ASN A 250 -9.90 -20.54 4.40
CA ASN A 250 -8.63 -20.18 3.78
C ASN A 250 -8.22 -21.24 2.74
N SER A 251 -8.29 -20.86 1.45
CA SER A 251 -7.89 -21.68 0.31
C SER A 251 -6.46 -21.43 -0.18
N ALA A 252 -5.73 -20.50 0.44
CA ALA A 252 -4.43 -20.06 -0.03
C ALA A 252 -3.40 -21.19 0.01
N ARG A 253 -2.70 -21.39 -1.11
CA ARG A 253 -1.59 -22.34 -1.26
C ARG A 253 -0.61 -21.79 -2.29
N LEU A 254 0.67 -22.14 -2.16
CA LEU A 254 1.67 -21.66 -3.11
C LEU A 254 1.47 -22.35 -4.47
N HIS A 255 1.20 -21.54 -5.49
CA HIS A 255 1.17 -21.97 -6.88
C HIS A 255 2.44 -21.47 -7.55
N THR A 256 3.25 -22.42 -8.00
CA THR A 256 4.38 -22.14 -8.90
C THR A 256 3.89 -22.38 -10.31
N ARG A 257 4.23 -21.50 -11.26
CA ARG A 257 4.01 -21.81 -12.69
C ARG A 257 4.73 -23.13 -12.98
N VAL A 258 3.99 -24.09 -13.49
CA VAL A 258 4.54 -25.40 -13.85
C VAL A 258 5.47 -25.16 -15.04
N ILE A 259 6.73 -25.57 -14.91
CA ILE A 259 7.63 -25.65 -16.06
C ILE A 259 7.06 -26.75 -16.96
N GLU A 260 6.49 -26.35 -18.09
CA GLU A 260 5.80 -27.25 -19.01
C GLU A 260 6.78 -28.07 -19.86
N LEU A 261 8.01 -27.58 -19.98
CA LEU A 261 9.08 -28.26 -20.71
C LEU A 261 10.41 -28.08 -19.98
N SER A 262 10.94 -29.17 -19.43
CA SER A 262 12.28 -29.17 -18.83
C SER A 262 13.34 -29.31 -19.92
N ALA A 263 14.19 -28.30 -20.07
CA ALA A 263 15.35 -28.33 -20.96
C ALA A 263 16.61 -27.96 -20.16
N PRO A 264 17.22 -28.94 -19.46
CA PRO A 264 18.39 -28.68 -18.60
C PRO A 264 19.65 -28.32 -19.40
N TYR A 265 19.66 -28.55 -20.71
CA TYR A 265 20.76 -28.20 -21.63
C TYR A 265 20.19 -27.46 -22.84
N VAL A 266 20.81 -26.34 -23.20
CA VAL A 266 20.52 -25.59 -24.43
C VAL A 266 21.42 -26.15 -25.52
N ALA A 267 20.83 -26.61 -26.63
CA ALA A 267 21.56 -27.03 -27.83
C ALA A 267 21.77 -25.85 -28.78
#